data_AF-A0A523GUX0-F1
#
_entry.id   AF-A0A523GUX0-F1
#
_cell.length_a   1.000
_cell.length_b   1.000
_cell.length_c   1.000
_cell.angle_alpha   90.00
_cell.angle_beta   90.00
_cell.angle_gamma   90.00
#
_symmetry.space_group_name_H-M   'P 1'
#
loop_
_entity.id
_entity.type
_entity.pdbx_description
1 polymer ?
#
loop_
_entity_poly.entity_id
_entity_poly.type
_entity_poly.pdbx_seq_one_letter_code
_entity_poly.pdbx_strand_id
1 'polypeptide(L)'
;MQLIVISGLAGSGKSIALTVLEDSGYYCVDNLPANLLQEVILYFKKSSHPRIAVSIDARSRKTLHLFPKQMADLKQKKIDVRLLFLEAKTDTLVKRFSETRRRHPLSDDQLTLLECIQLEREILAKVKDLAHYIDTSDLSASSLRTWVRDFIDLDRSRLTLLFQSFGFKHGIPLDADIMFDVRCLPNPFYEEQLKSLTGTDDAVIEYLSRHVDVNRMFD
;
A
#
# COMPACT_ATOMS: atom_id res chain seq x y z
N MET A 1 -7.16 -17.72 -4.19
CA MET A 1 -7.98 -17.10 -3.13
C MET A 1 -7.39 -15.73 -2.83
N GLN A 2 -8.24 -14.71 -2.86
CA GLN A 2 -7.91 -13.32 -2.63
C GLN A 2 -8.56 -12.88 -1.32
N LEU A 3 -7.75 -12.26 -0.45
CA LEU A 3 -8.17 -11.72 0.83
C LEU A 3 -7.90 -10.22 0.82
N ILE A 4 -8.95 -9.42 0.99
CA ILE A 4 -8.83 -7.99 1.24
C ILE A 4 -9.11 -7.74 2.72
N VAL A 5 -8.13 -7.19 3.43
CA VAL A 5 -8.31 -6.72 4.80
C VAL A 5 -8.49 -5.22 4.76
N ILE A 6 -9.55 -4.70 5.37
CA ILE A 6 -9.81 -3.27 5.52
C ILE A 6 -9.57 -2.89 6.97
N SER A 7 -8.78 -1.84 7.15
CA SER A 7 -8.60 -1.16 8.43
C SER A 7 -8.71 0.35 8.23
N GLY A 8 -8.74 1.11 9.31
CA GLY A 8 -8.83 2.55 9.25
C GLY A 8 -9.56 3.15 10.44
N LEU A 9 -9.56 4.47 10.51
CA LEU A 9 -10.23 5.21 11.58
C LEU A 9 -11.76 5.13 11.46
N ALA A 10 -12.47 5.22 12.57
CA ALA A 10 -13.93 5.29 12.56
C ALA A 10 -14.35 6.58 11.82
N GLY A 11 -15.30 6.45 10.88
CA GLY A 11 -15.70 7.55 9.99
C GLY A 11 -14.82 7.75 8.74
N SER A 12 -13.78 6.95 8.52
CA SER A 12 -12.93 7.04 7.31
C SER A 12 -13.53 6.42 6.06
N GLY A 13 -14.73 5.82 6.14
CA GLY A 13 -15.40 5.21 4.98
C GLY A 13 -15.24 3.69 4.86
N LYS A 14 -14.76 3.00 5.92
CA LYS A 14 -14.67 1.52 5.95
C LYS A 14 -15.98 0.82 5.53
N SER A 15 -17.13 1.30 6.00
CA SER A 15 -18.43 0.74 5.63
C SER A 15 -18.71 0.87 4.13
N ILE A 16 -18.31 1.99 3.50
CA ILE A 16 -18.44 2.18 2.05
C ILE A 16 -17.54 1.17 1.32
N ALA A 17 -16.30 0.98 1.78
CA ALA A 17 -15.38 0.02 1.19
C ALA A 17 -15.90 -1.43 1.29
N LEU A 18 -16.47 -1.81 2.44
CA LEU A 18 -17.09 -3.13 2.62
C LEU A 18 -18.28 -3.35 1.68
N THR A 19 -19.17 -2.36 1.54
CA THR A 19 -20.30 -2.44 0.60
C THR A 19 -19.81 -2.63 -0.83
N VAL A 20 -18.77 -1.90 -1.25
CA VAL A 20 -18.21 -2.05 -2.61
C VAL A 20 -17.60 -3.43 -2.83
N LEU A 21 -16.93 -3.99 -1.82
CA LEU A 21 -16.38 -5.33 -1.89
C LEU A 21 -17.48 -6.39 -1.98
N GLU A 22 -18.54 -6.24 -1.20
CA GLU A 22 -19.72 -7.10 -1.25
C GLU A 22 -20.37 -7.06 -2.63
N ASP A 23 -20.59 -5.86 -3.19
CA ASP A 23 -21.08 -5.63 -4.56
C ASP A 23 -20.16 -6.25 -5.62
N SER A 24 -18.86 -6.38 -5.31
CA SER A 24 -17.84 -6.97 -6.20
C SER A 24 -17.65 -8.49 -5.98
N GLY A 25 -18.55 -9.12 -5.21
CA GLY A 25 -18.60 -10.56 -4.99
C GLY A 25 -17.66 -11.09 -3.91
N TYR A 26 -17.19 -10.24 -3.00
CA TYR A 26 -16.44 -10.69 -1.82
C TYR A 26 -17.38 -11.12 -0.70
N TYR A 27 -16.99 -12.18 0.01
CA TYR A 27 -17.61 -12.49 1.29
C TYR A 27 -17.07 -11.55 2.36
N CYS A 28 -17.91 -10.61 2.83
CA CYS A 28 -17.52 -9.60 3.81
C CYS A 28 -17.75 -10.07 5.25
N VAL A 29 -16.72 -9.96 6.10
CA VAL A 29 -16.81 -10.15 7.56
C VAL A 29 -16.43 -8.84 8.24
N ASP A 30 -17.38 -8.19 8.89
CA ASP A 30 -17.16 -6.94 9.63
C ASP A 30 -16.75 -7.21 11.09
N ASN A 31 -15.87 -6.36 11.63
CA ASN A 31 -15.41 -6.37 13.01
C ASN A 31 -14.78 -7.70 13.46
N LEU A 32 -13.89 -8.27 12.63
CA LEU A 32 -13.22 -9.51 12.97
C LEU A 32 -12.07 -9.25 13.96
N PRO A 33 -12.03 -9.94 15.12
CA PRO A 33 -10.85 -9.97 15.97
C PRO A 33 -9.63 -10.49 15.21
N ALA A 34 -8.50 -9.77 15.28
CA ALA A 34 -7.29 -10.13 14.53
C ALA A 34 -6.87 -11.59 14.80
N ASN A 35 -6.96 -12.07 16.05
CA ASN A 35 -6.63 -13.45 16.42
C ASN A 35 -7.41 -14.52 15.66
N LEU A 36 -8.65 -14.23 15.19
CA LEU A 36 -9.51 -15.18 14.47
C LEU A 36 -9.29 -15.18 12.95
N LEU A 37 -8.41 -14.31 12.44
CA LEU A 37 -8.20 -14.18 11.01
C LEU A 37 -7.74 -15.49 10.37
N GLN A 38 -6.84 -16.24 11.02
CA GLN A 38 -6.33 -17.47 10.44
C GLN A 38 -7.42 -18.55 10.32
N GLU A 39 -8.27 -18.67 11.34
CA GLU A 39 -9.36 -19.63 11.41
C GLU A 39 -10.42 -19.35 10.33
N VAL A 40 -10.79 -18.08 10.15
CA VAL A 40 -11.72 -17.64 9.11
C VAL A 40 -11.17 -17.99 7.72
N ILE A 41 -9.90 -17.72 7.48
CA ILE A 41 -9.27 -18.03 6.20
C ILE A 41 -9.17 -19.54 5.96
N LEU A 42 -8.88 -20.33 6.99
CA LEU A 42 -8.88 -21.79 6.89
C LEU A 42 -10.27 -22.35 6.58
N TYR A 43 -11.33 -21.78 7.18
CA TYR A 43 -12.70 -22.14 6.89
C TYR A 43 -13.06 -21.88 5.42
N PHE A 44 -12.81 -20.68 4.92
CA PHE A 44 -13.16 -20.33 3.54
C PHE A 44 -12.31 -21.03 2.48
N LYS A 45 -11.07 -21.39 2.82
CA LYS A 45 -10.25 -22.25 1.97
C LYS A 45 -10.87 -23.63 1.77
N LYS A 46 -11.60 -24.17 2.77
CA LYS A 46 -12.33 -25.44 2.65
C LYS A 46 -13.65 -25.28 1.89
N SER A 47 -14.36 -24.16 2.06
CA SER A 47 -15.63 -23.89 1.38
C SER A 47 -15.46 -23.37 -0.06
N SER A 48 -14.24 -23.40 -0.61
CA SER A 48 -13.88 -22.97 -1.98
C SER A 48 -14.33 -21.54 -2.33
N HIS A 49 -14.49 -20.66 -1.35
CA HIS A 49 -14.79 -19.25 -1.61
C HIS A 49 -13.52 -18.52 -2.09
N PRO A 50 -13.50 -17.96 -3.31
CA PRO A 50 -12.28 -17.43 -3.88
C PRO A 50 -11.93 -16.01 -3.40
N ARG A 51 -12.92 -15.23 -2.92
CA ARG A 51 -12.78 -13.81 -2.58
C ARG A 51 -13.39 -13.50 -1.21
N ILE A 52 -12.59 -12.99 -0.29
CA ILE A 52 -12.98 -12.72 1.10
C ILE A 52 -12.53 -11.30 1.46
N ALA A 53 -13.41 -10.55 2.10
CA ALA A 53 -13.11 -9.24 2.65
C ALA A 53 -13.30 -9.27 4.17
N VAL A 54 -12.35 -8.74 4.91
CA VAL A 54 -12.40 -8.71 6.38
C VAL A 54 -12.13 -7.30 6.86
N SER A 55 -12.99 -6.77 7.74
CA SER A 55 -12.71 -5.52 8.42
C SER A 55 -12.09 -5.78 9.80
N ILE A 56 -11.02 -5.04 10.11
CA ILE A 56 -10.37 -5.03 11.41
C ILE A 56 -10.27 -3.58 11.85
N ASP A 57 -10.74 -3.30 13.06
CA ASP A 57 -10.69 -1.95 13.62
C ASP A 57 -10.09 -1.95 15.04
N ALA A 58 -10.00 -0.75 15.62
CA ALA A 58 -9.40 -0.55 16.93
C ALA A 58 -10.15 -1.22 18.09
N ARG A 59 -11.39 -1.70 17.90
CA ARG A 59 -12.10 -2.51 18.92
C ARG A 59 -11.35 -3.81 19.21
N SER A 60 -10.56 -4.28 18.25
CA SER A 60 -9.69 -5.46 18.39
C SER A 60 -8.33 -5.15 19.04
N ARG A 61 -8.19 -4.03 19.79
CA ARG A 61 -6.94 -3.57 20.42
C ARG A 61 -6.11 -4.67 21.06
N LYS A 62 -6.75 -5.59 21.79
CA LYS A 62 -6.06 -6.68 22.51
C LYS A 62 -5.32 -7.64 21.59
N THR A 63 -5.75 -7.79 20.34
CA THR A 63 -5.21 -8.80 19.40
C THR A 63 -4.49 -8.16 18.19
N LEU A 64 -4.59 -6.84 18.02
CA LEU A 64 -3.93 -6.10 16.94
C LEU A 64 -2.40 -6.27 16.90
N HIS A 65 -1.75 -6.49 18.05
CA HIS A 65 -0.31 -6.74 18.09
C HIS A 65 0.11 -8.03 17.34
N LEU A 66 -0.81 -8.99 17.16
CA LEU A 66 -0.57 -10.23 16.42
C LEU A 66 -0.70 -10.04 14.90
N PHE A 67 -1.35 -8.96 14.48
CA PHE A 67 -1.75 -8.75 13.09
C PHE A 67 -0.57 -8.74 12.09
N PRO A 68 0.58 -8.07 12.36
CA PRO A 68 1.73 -8.13 11.45
C PRO A 68 2.24 -9.55 11.19
N LYS A 69 2.33 -10.36 12.26
CA LYS A 69 2.77 -11.76 12.15
C LYS A 69 1.78 -12.58 11.34
N GLN A 70 0.47 -12.41 11.58
CA GLN A 70 -0.56 -13.10 10.81
C GLN A 70 -0.54 -12.74 9.32
N MET A 71 -0.31 -11.47 8.99
CA MET A 71 -0.15 -11.02 7.60
C MET A 71 1.06 -11.70 6.93
N ALA A 72 2.19 -11.79 7.63
CA ALA A 72 3.37 -12.49 7.14
C ALA A 72 3.09 -14.00 6.92
N ASP A 73 2.45 -14.66 7.88
CA ASP A 73 2.10 -16.09 7.79
C ASP A 73 1.16 -16.37 6.60
N LEU A 74 0.18 -15.49 6.34
CA LEU A 74 -0.74 -15.64 5.22
C LEU A 74 -0.04 -15.44 3.87
N LYS A 75 0.89 -14.49 3.77
CA LYS A 75 1.73 -14.29 2.58
C LYS A 75 2.59 -15.52 2.30
N GLN A 76 3.20 -16.14 3.32
CA GLN A 76 3.97 -17.38 3.18
C GLN A 76 3.12 -18.54 2.66
N LYS A 77 1.84 -18.59 3.01
CA LYS A 77 0.86 -19.58 2.51
C LYS A 77 0.41 -19.31 1.06
N LYS A 78 1.05 -18.38 0.34
CA LYS A 78 0.74 -17.97 -1.05
C LYS A 78 -0.71 -17.49 -1.24
N ILE A 79 -1.29 -16.88 -0.21
CA ILE A 79 -2.59 -16.22 -0.31
C ILE A 79 -2.36 -14.80 -0.82
N ASP A 80 -3.17 -14.34 -1.79
CA ASP A 80 -3.13 -12.94 -2.20
C ASP A 80 -3.82 -12.08 -1.14
N VAL A 81 -3.03 -11.57 -0.20
CA VAL A 81 -3.51 -10.70 0.88
C VAL A 81 -3.21 -9.25 0.53
N ARG A 82 -4.26 -8.43 0.48
CA ARG A 82 -4.19 -6.99 0.30
C ARG A 82 -4.73 -6.32 1.55
N LEU A 83 -4.00 -5.33 2.05
CA LEU A 83 -4.41 -4.57 3.23
C LEU A 83 -4.67 -3.13 2.78
N LEU A 84 -5.90 -2.66 2.98
CA LEU A 84 -6.34 -1.30 2.71
C LEU A 84 -6.53 -0.56 4.03
N PHE A 85 -5.93 0.62 4.16
CA PHE A 85 -6.08 1.48 5.32
C PHE A 85 -6.71 2.82 4.94
N LEU A 86 -7.91 3.08 5.45
CA LEU A 86 -8.65 4.31 5.21
C LEU A 86 -8.47 5.29 6.36
N GLU A 87 -7.99 6.49 6.06
CA GLU A 87 -7.85 7.58 7.03
C GLU A 87 -8.56 8.85 6.53
N ALA A 88 -8.81 9.79 7.44
CA ALA A 88 -9.17 11.16 7.10
C ALA A 88 -8.66 12.09 8.21
N LYS A 89 -8.50 13.38 7.91
CA LYS A 89 -8.14 14.41 8.87
C LYS A 89 -9.17 14.48 10.02
N THR A 90 -8.70 14.84 11.21
CA THR A 90 -9.51 14.81 12.43
C THR A 90 -10.75 15.69 12.35
N ASP A 91 -10.63 16.90 11.81
CA ASP A 91 -11.73 17.83 11.55
C ASP A 91 -12.80 17.22 10.63
N THR A 92 -12.37 16.51 9.59
CA THR A 92 -13.26 15.81 8.65
C THR A 92 -13.99 14.67 9.35
N LEU A 93 -13.30 13.87 10.17
CA LEU A 93 -13.92 12.80 10.94
C LEU A 93 -14.94 13.34 11.93
N VAL A 94 -14.61 14.40 12.67
CA VAL A 94 -15.52 15.09 13.59
C VAL A 94 -16.79 15.54 12.85
N LYS A 95 -16.64 16.16 11.67
CA LYS A 95 -17.76 16.57 10.83
C LYS A 95 -18.63 15.36 10.43
N ARG A 96 -18.05 14.26 9.94
CA ARG A 96 -18.77 13.03 9.56
C ARG A 96 -19.53 12.40 10.74
N PHE A 97 -18.95 12.40 11.94
CA PHE A 97 -19.63 11.94 13.14
C PHE A 97 -20.81 12.84 13.52
N SER A 98 -20.67 14.15 13.36
CA SER A 98 -21.77 15.09 13.59
C SER A 98 -22.94 14.90 12.61
N GLU A 99 -22.64 14.58 11.35
CA GLU A 99 -23.63 14.32 10.30
C GLU A 99 -24.40 13.01 10.52
N THR A 100 -23.68 11.94 10.90
CA THR A 100 -24.27 10.61 11.08
C THR A 100 -24.90 10.39 12.47
N ARG A 101 -24.61 11.27 13.43
CA ARG A 101 -25.00 11.16 14.86
C ARG A 101 -24.65 9.83 15.51
N ARG A 102 -23.71 9.07 14.94
CA ARG A 102 -23.24 7.79 15.50
C ARG A 102 -22.24 8.07 16.63
N ARG A 103 -22.25 7.23 17.67
CA ARG A 103 -21.21 7.27 18.70
C ARG A 103 -19.91 6.68 18.15
N HIS A 104 -18.78 7.17 18.66
CA HIS A 104 -17.47 6.61 18.32
C HIS A 104 -17.32 5.20 18.92
N PRO A 105 -16.75 4.20 18.21
CA PRO A 105 -16.63 2.83 18.73
C PRO A 105 -15.83 2.70 20.03
N LEU A 106 -14.89 3.63 20.26
CA LEU A 106 -14.06 3.73 21.47
C LEU A 106 -14.57 4.76 22.49
N SER A 107 -15.73 5.39 22.27
CA SER A 107 -16.24 6.35 23.25
C SER A 107 -16.62 5.65 24.55
N ASP A 108 -16.03 6.08 25.65
CA ASP A 108 -16.55 5.89 27.00
C ASP A 108 -17.07 7.24 27.53
N ASP A 109 -17.68 7.26 28.72
CA ASP A 109 -18.17 8.51 29.34
C ASP A 109 -17.03 9.44 29.80
N GLN A 110 -15.76 9.10 29.55
CA GLN A 110 -14.58 9.83 29.99
C GLN A 110 -13.83 10.53 28.85
N LEU A 111 -13.89 9.99 27.63
CA LEU A 111 -13.14 10.49 26.48
C LEU A 111 -13.99 11.34 25.54
N THR A 112 -13.44 12.47 25.12
CA THR A 112 -14.00 13.27 24.04
C THR A 112 -13.84 12.57 22.68
N LEU A 113 -14.64 12.99 21.68
CA LEU A 113 -14.52 12.47 20.31
C LEU A 113 -13.10 12.67 19.74
N LEU A 114 -12.47 13.81 20.02
CA LEU A 114 -11.11 14.11 19.56
C LEU A 114 -10.09 13.15 20.18
N GLU A 115 -10.17 12.91 21.49
CA GLU A 115 -9.31 11.96 22.18
C GLU A 115 -9.53 10.53 21.68
N CYS A 116 -10.78 10.15 21.40
CA CYS A 116 -11.10 8.85 20.82
C CYS A 116 -10.46 8.65 19.44
N ILE A 117 -10.52 9.66 18.56
CA ILE A 117 -9.90 9.60 17.23
C ILE A 117 -8.37 9.51 17.35
N GLN A 118 -7.78 10.27 18.27
CA GLN A 118 -6.33 10.25 18.49
C GLN A 118 -5.87 8.91 19.04
N LEU A 119 -6.57 8.36 20.02
CA LEU A 119 -6.30 7.02 20.57
C LEU A 119 -6.42 5.95 19.48
N GLU A 120 -7.42 6.07 18.59
CA GLU A 120 -7.59 5.14 17.47
C GLU A 120 -6.39 5.16 16.51
N ARG A 121 -5.88 6.36 16.19
CA ARG A 121 -4.66 6.54 15.37
C ARG A 121 -3.46 5.85 15.98
N GLU A 122 -3.26 6.00 17.29
CA GLU A 122 -2.14 5.38 18.00
C GLU A 122 -2.23 3.85 18.00
N ILE A 123 -3.44 3.30 18.24
CA ILE A 123 -3.68 1.86 18.22
C ILE A 123 -3.41 1.27 16.83
N LEU A 124 -3.83 1.98 15.78
CA LEU A 124 -3.78 1.49 14.40
C LEU A 124 -2.51 1.86 13.63
N ALA A 125 -1.59 2.63 14.22
CA ALA A 125 -0.35 3.05 13.57
C ALA A 125 0.44 1.88 12.96
N LYS A 126 0.62 0.79 13.72
CA LYS A 126 1.33 -0.41 13.24
C LYS A 126 0.62 -1.11 12.07
N VAL A 127 -0.70 -0.99 11.97
CA VAL A 127 -1.48 -1.56 10.86
C VAL A 127 -1.32 -0.69 9.62
N LYS A 128 -1.32 0.64 9.80
CA LYS A 128 -1.13 1.62 8.74
C LYS A 128 0.20 1.41 8.01
N ASP A 129 1.29 1.15 8.74
CA ASP A 129 2.64 0.96 8.15
C ASP A 129 2.73 -0.23 7.18
N LEU A 130 1.83 -1.21 7.30
CA LEU A 130 1.81 -2.42 6.47
C LEU A 130 0.83 -2.33 5.30
N ALA A 131 0.01 -1.28 5.26
CA ALA A 131 -1.17 -1.18 4.42
C ALA A 131 -0.95 -0.29 3.21
N HIS A 132 -1.75 -0.51 2.18
CA HIS A 132 -1.99 0.51 1.18
C HIS A 132 -2.86 1.61 1.81
N TYR A 133 -2.30 2.81 1.93
CA TYR A 133 -2.92 3.94 2.61
C TYR A 133 -3.74 4.79 1.63
N ILE A 134 -4.93 5.21 2.05
CA ILE A 134 -5.73 6.22 1.37
C ILE A 134 -6.20 7.30 2.34
N ASP A 135 -5.99 8.57 1.96
CA ASP A 135 -6.62 9.71 2.60
C ASP A 135 -7.99 9.96 1.95
N THR A 136 -9.04 9.87 2.76
CA THR A 136 -10.43 10.08 2.35
C THR A 136 -10.96 11.45 2.71
N SER A 137 -10.15 12.36 3.24
CA SER A 137 -10.59 13.66 3.77
C SER A 137 -11.43 14.45 2.77
N ASP A 138 -10.91 14.56 1.55
CA ASP A 138 -11.48 15.37 0.47
C ASP A 138 -12.24 14.50 -0.56
N LEU A 139 -12.46 13.23 -0.25
CA LEU A 139 -13.17 12.29 -1.13
C LEU A 139 -14.66 12.26 -0.84
N SER A 140 -15.44 12.35 -1.93
CA SER A 140 -16.87 12.03 -1.88
C SER A 140 -17.08 10.52 -1.74
N ALA A 141 -18.28 10.11 -1.28
CA ALA A 141 -18.63 8.70 -1.17
C ALA A 141 -18.57 7.98 -2.53
N SER A 142 -18.96 8.62 -3.62
CA SER A 142 -18.88 8.02 -4.97
C SER A 142 -17.43 7.88 -5.42
N SER A 143 -16.58 8.88 -5.19
CA SER A 143 -15.14 8.82 -5.49
C SER A 143 -14.46 7.68 -4.73
N LEU A 144 -14.80 7.51 -3.43
CA LEU A 144 -14.28 6.40 -2.64
C LEU A 144 -14.73 5.05 -3.19
N ARG A 145 -15.99 4.92 -3.66
CA ARG A 145 -16.47 3.68 -4.28
C ARG A 145 -15.69 3.33 -5.54
N THR A 146 -15.45 4.30 -6.42
CA THR A 146 -14.65 4.09 -7.64
C THR A 146 -13.24 3.66 -7.28
N TRP A 147 -12.59 4.39 -6.36
CA TRP A 147 -11.23 4.06 -5.93
C TRP A 147 -11.12 2.64 -5.34
N VAL A 148 -12.11 2.21 -4.53
CA VAL A 148 -12.12 0.85 -3.98
C VAL A 148 -12.30 -0.20 -5.08
N ARG A 149 -13.07 0.07 -6.15
CA ARG A 149 -13.15 -0.82 -7.32
C ARG A 149 -11.81 -0.91 -8.05
N ASP A 150 -11.16 0.22 -8.27
CA ASP A 150 -9.82 0.25 -8.89
C ASP A 150 -8.80 -0.53 -8.03
N PHE A 151 -8.92 -0.47 -6.70
CA PHE A 151 -8.12 -1.27 -5.78
C PHE A 151 -8.39 -2.78 -5.84
N ILE A 152 -9.63 -3.19 -6.12
CA ILE A 152 -10.00 -4.59 -6.33
C ILE A 152 -9.40 -5.09 -7.64
N ASP A 153 -9.52 -4.28 -8.70
CA ASP A 153 -9.10 -4.60 -10.06
C ASP A 153 -7.60 -4.38 -10.31
N LEU A 154 -6.90 -3.74 -9.39
CA LEU A 154 -5.45 -3.64 -9.34
C LEU A 154 -4.88 -5.06 -9.40
N ASP A 155 -4.58 -5.53 -10.61
CA ASP A 155 -3.94 -6.81 -10.79
C ASP A 155 -2.52 -6.66 -10.22
N ARG A 156 -1.92 -7.75 -9.76
CA ARG A 156 -0.46 -7.75 -9.56
C ARG A 156 0.25 -7.74 -10.93
N SER A 157 -0.34 -7.13 -11.97
CA SER A 157 0.29 -6.91 -13.25
C SER A 157 1.55 -6.10 -12.95
N ARG A 158 2.67 -6.82 -13.03
CA ARG A 158 4.02 -6.42 -12.67
C ARG A 158 4.24 -4.95 -12.98
N LEU A 159 4.73 -4.19 -12.00
CA LEU A 159 5.38 -2.92 -12.28
C LEU A 159 6.48 -3.22 -13.31
N THR A 160 6.26 -2.77 -14.54
CA THR A 160 7.23 -2.93 -15.61
C THR A 160 8.13 -1.70 -15.55
N LEU A 161 9.33 -1.89 -14.98
CA LEU A 161 10.34 -0.85 -14.96
C LEU A 161 11.06 -0.85 -16.30
N LEU A 162 10.97 0.25 -17.04
CA LEU A 162 11.71 0.48 -18.26
C LEU A 162 12.96 1.30 -17.94
N PHE A 163 14.12 0.69 -18.10
CA PHE A 163 15.40 1.39 -18.03
C PHE A 163 15.84 1.74 -19.46
N GLN A 164 16.04 3.03 -19.72
CA GLN A 164 16.50 3.52 -21.01
C GLN A 164 17.70 4.45 -20.83
N SER A 165 18.74 4.23 -21.63
CA SER A 165 19.88 5.14 -21.75
C SER A 165 19.66 6.09 -22.93
N PHE A 166 19.94 7.38 -22.75
CA PHE A 166 19.88 8.37 -23.82
C PHE A 166 21.08 9.32 -23.77
N GLY A 167 21.30 10.09 -24.83
CA GLY A 167 22.29 11.16 -24.86
C GLY A 167 21.62 12.53 -24.96
N PHE A 168 21.98 13.47 -24.08
CA PHE A 168 21.38 14.82 -24.03
C PHE A 168 21.36 15.57 -25.37
N LYS A 169 22.34 15.32 -26.24
CA LYS A 169 22.39 15.91 -27.60
C LYS A 169 21.20 15.53 -28.49
N HIS A 170 20.49 14.46 -28.14
CA HIS A 170 19.32 13.95 -28.85
C HIS A 170 17.99 14.29 -28.17
N GLY A 171 18.02 15.07 -27.08
CA GLY A 171 16.85 15.37 -26.26
C GLY A 171 16.57 14.29 -25.21
N ILE A 172 15.66 14.62 -24.29
CA ILE A 172 15.21 13.72 -23.22
C ILE A 172 14.03 12.89 -23.75
N PRO A 173 13.96 11.57 -23.48
CA PRO A 173 12.79 10.77 -23.82
C PRO A 173 11.51 11.35 -23.20
N LEU A 174 10.45 11.41 -24.01
CA LEU A 174 9.18 12.03 -23.60
C LEU A 174 8.42 11.20 -22.54
N ASP A 175 8.77 9.93 -22.40
CA ASP A 175 8.17 8.93 -21.53
C ASP A 175 8.98 8.67 -20.24
N ALA A 176 9.98 9.52 -19.94
CA ALA A 176 10.79 9.37 -18.73
C ALA A 176 10.14 10.05 -17.52
N ASP A 177 9.75 9.26 -16.52
CA ASP A 177 9.25 9.78 -15.23
C ASP A 177 10.38 10.25 -14.29
N ILE A 178 11.51 9.54 -14.29
CA ILE A 178 12.69 9.82 -13.47
C ILE A 178 13.92 9.90 -14.38
N MET A 179 14.76 10.91 -14.16
CA MET A 179 15.99 11.11 -14.92
C MET A 179 17.20 11.22 -13.99
N PHE A 180 18.24 10.44 -14.31
CA PHE A 180 19.54 10.51 -13.66
C PHE A 180 20.59 11.05 -14.63
N ASP A 181 21.23 12.17 -14.29
CA ASP A 181 22.34 12.73 -15.09
C ASP A 181 23.67 12.13 -14.60
N VAL A 182 24.29 11.33 -15.45
CA VAL A 182 25.54 10.60 -15.16
C VAL A 182 26.78 11.22 -15.83
N ARG A 183 26.66 12.41 -16.44
CA ARG A 183 27.78 13.06 -17.15
C ARG A 183 28.94 13.49 -16.24
N CYS A 184 28.70 13.57 -14.93
CA CYS A 184 29.73 13.85 -13.94
C CYS A 184 30.63 12.64 -13.64
N LEU A 185 30.27 11.44 -14.09
CA LEU A 185 31.06 10.21 -13.87
C LEU A 185 32.28 10.12 -14.79
N PRO A 186 33.28 9.28 -14.45
CA PRO A 186 34.44 9.02 -15.29
C PRO A 186 34.07 8.64 -16.73
N ASN A 187 34.67 9.33 -17.70
CA ASN A 187 34.31 9.19 -19.10
C ASN A 187 35.23 8.17 -19.83
N PRO A 188 34.70 7.03 -20.30
CA PRO A 188 35.51 6.02 -21.01
C PRO A 188 36.06 6.51 -22.35
N PHE A 189 35.53 7.60 -22.91
CA PHE A 189 36.05 8.19 -24.16
C PHE A 189 37.49 8.70 -24.08
N TYR A 190 38.04 8.88 -22.86
CA TYR A 190 39.44 9.27 -22.71
C TYR A 190 40.42 8.13 -23.02
N GLU A 191 39.98 6.87 -22.96
CA GLU A 191 40.78 5.73 -23.41
C GLU A 191 40.51 5.44 -24.89
N GLU A 192 41.54 5.58 -25.74
CA GLU A 192 41.38 5.38 -27.20
C GLU A 192 40.78 4.02 -27.56
N GLN A 193 41.12 2.99 -26.80
CA GLN A 193 40.70 1.62 -27.02
C GLN A 193 39.20 1.41 -26.75
N LEU A 194 38.56 2.30 -25.96
CA LEU A 194 37.16 2.21 -25.56
C LEU A 194 36.25 3.11 -26.41
N LYS A 195 36.79 4.04 -27.21
CA LYS A 195 36.00 5.04 -27.97
C LYS A 195 34.98 4.45 -28.94
N SER A 196 35.31 3.30 -29.53
CA SER A 196 34.44 2.59 -30.48
C SER A 196 33.50 1.59 -29.79
N LEU A 197 33.66 1.39 -28.49
CA LEU A 197 32.88 0.45 -27.71
C LEU A 197 31.69 1.14 -27.04
N THR A 198 30.78 0.32 -26.54
CA THR A 198 29.53 0.71 -25.90
C THR A 198 29.53 0.28 -24.44
N GLY A 199 28.60 0.82 -23.64
CA GLY A 199 28.45 0.44 -22.23
C GLY A 199 28.07 -1.02 -21.98
N THR A 200 27.79 -1.80 -23.02
CA THR A 200 27.52 -3.25 -22.92
C THR A 200 28.75 -4.11 -23.21
N ASP A 201 29.86 -3.53 -23.67
CA ASP A 201 31.10 -4.27 -23.93
C ASP A 201 31.91 -4.47 -22.64
N ASP A 202 32.43 -5.68 -22.42
CA ASP A 202 33.12 -6.08 -21.19
C ASP A 202 34.25 -5.11 -20.80
N ALA A 203 35.00 -4.60 -21.78
CA ALA A 203 36.10 -3.66 -21.53
C ALA A 203 35.61 -2.31 -20.95
N VAL A 204 34.45 -1.83 -21.37
CA VAL A 204 33.84 -0.59 -20.86
C VAL A 204 33.23 -0.84 -19.48
N ILE A 205 32.61 -1.99 -19.27
CA ILE A 205 32.10 -2.42 -17.96
C ILE A 205 33.24 -2.48 -16.95
N GLU A 206 34.36 -3.14 -17.30
CA GLU A 206 35.53 -3.27 -16.44
C GLU A 206 36.15 -1.90 -16.11
N TYR A 207 36.26 -1.00 -17.09
CA TYR A 207 36.70 0.38 -16.86
C TYR A 207 35.81 1.08 -15.83
N LEU A 208 34.48 1.06 -16.02
CA LEU A 208 33.52 1.75 -15.16
C LEU A 208 33.49 1.15 -13.74
N SER A 209 33.54 -0.17 -13.59
CA SER A 209 33.51 -0.86 -12.29
C SER A 209 34.73 -0.57 -11.39
N ARG A 210 35.85 -0.12 -11.96
CA ARG A 210 37.05 0.26 -11.20
C ARG A 210 36.90 1.61 -10.48
N HIS A 211 35.90 2.42 -10.84
CA HIS A 211 35.71 3.74 -10.27
C HIS A 211 34.69 3.74 -9.12
N VAL A 212 35.13 4.22 -7.95
CA VAL A 212 34.31 4.26 -6.72
C VAL A 212 33.03 5.09 -6.91
N ASP A 213 33.11 6.22 -7.60
CA ASP A 213 31.95 7.10 -7.81
C ASP A 213 30.87 6.45 -8.69
N VAL A 214 31.27 5.59 -9.63
CA VAL A 214 30.32 4.82 -10.46
C VAL A 214 29.60 3.78 -9.61
N ASN A 215 30.34 3.03 -8.80
CA ASN A 215 29.75 2.02 -7.91
C ASN A 215 28.80 2.67 -6.89
N ARG A 216 29.16 3.83 -6.34
CA ARG A 216 28.29 4.59 -5.42
C ARG A 216 27.00 5.11 -6.07
N MET A 217 27.02 5.40 -7.36
CA MET A 217 25.82 5.78 -8.11
C MET A 217 24.94 4.56 -8.44
N PHE A 218 25.55 3.38 -8.55
CA PHE A 218 24.86 2.11 -8.83
C PHE A 218 24.15 1.53 -7.59
N ASP A 219 24.77 1.65 -6.41
CA ASP A 219 24.24 1.19 -5.11
C ASP A 219 23.06 2.04 -4.58
#